data_AF-A0A7L1QLW9-F1
#
_entry.id   AF-A0A7L1QLW9-F1
#
_cell.length_a   1.000
_cell.length_b   1.000
_cell.length_c   1.000
_cell.angle_alpha   90.00
_cell.angle_beta   90.00
_cell.angle_gamma   90.00
#
_symmetry.space_group_name_H-M   'P 1'
#
loop_
_entity.id
_entity.type
_entity.pdbx_description
1 polymer ?
#
loop_
_entity_poly.entity_id
_entity_poly.type
_entity_poly.pdbx_seq_one_letter_code
_entity_poly.pdbx_strand_id
1 'polypeptide(L)'
;IRTKSSNKDAVTAAGEEGEDASKEEPWVKTLKTTMVQVEAAEFRGHRVSLWALLHSRYIPEENRKELLELYGAGELSLEQVKSVVTTIVTRVAAAEAGTSEDGARAEPKPTETEPTPLHGD
;
A
#
# COMPACT_ATOMS: atom_id res chain seq x y z
N ILE A 1 -42.11 32.21 -23.50
CA ILE A 1 -40.71 32.67 -23.66
C ILE A 1 -39.87 31.95 -22.61
N ARG A 2 -38.93 31.13 -23.10
CA ARG A 2 -37.77 30.51 -22.44
C ARG A 2 -37.81 30.19 -20.93
N THR A 3 -37.82 28.90 -20.66
CA THR A 3 -37.22 28.26 -19.48
C THR A 3 -35.74 28.64 -19.33
N LYS A 4 -35.28 28.95 -18.10
CA LYS A 4 -33.87 28.84 -17.70
C LYS A 4 -33.83 28.58 -16.19
N SER A 5 -33.60 27.32 -15.81
CA SER A 5 -32.28 26.73 -15.56
C SER A 5 -31.62 27.36 -14.35
N SER A 6 -31.75 26.68 -13.21
CA SER A 6 -30.78 26.77 -12.14
C SER A 6 -30.56 25.35 -11.63
N ASN A 7 -29.72 24.62 -12.34
CA ASN A 7 -29.01 23.47 -11.79
C ASN A 7 -28.12 24.03 -10.68
N LYS A 8 -28.38 23.63 -9.44
CA LYS A 8 -27.38 23.74 -8.39
C LYS A 8 -26.96 22.32 -8.05
N ASP A 9 -25.82 21.95 -8.60
CA ASP A 9 -25.07 20.76 -8.28
C ASP A 9 -24.88 20.67 -6.75
N ALA A 10 -25.63 19.77 -6.13
CA ALA A 10 -25.34 19.30 -4.78
C ALA A 10 -24.23 18.26 -4.91
N VAL A 11 -23.01 18.78 -4.89
CA VAL A 11 -21.76 18.07 -4.87
C VAL A 11 -21.65 17.20 -3.61
N THR A 12 -21.24 15.95 -3.84
CA THR A 12 -20.66 14.99 -2.88
C THR A 12 -21.64 14.25 -1.97
N ALA A 13 -22.22 13.20 -2.54
CA ALA A 13 -22.47 11.97 -1.80
C ALA A 13 -21.15 11.18 -1.70
N ALA A 14 -20.48 11.24 -0.55
CA ALA A 14 -19.43 10.30 -0.19
C ALA A 14 -19.39 10.15 1.32
N GLY A 15 -19.84 8.99 1.79
CA GLY A 15 -19.51 8.44 3.10
C GLY A 15 -20.61 8.63 4.13
N GLU A 16 -21.51 7.65 4.16
CA GLU A 16 -22.47 7.41 5.22
C GLU A 16 -21.81 7.46 6.60
N GLU A 17 -22.43 8.23 7.49
CA GLU A 17 -22.13 8.31 8.91
C GLU A 17 -22.51 6.98 9.56
N GLY A 18 -21.52 6.13 9.81
CA GLY A 18 -21.66 4.95 10.65
C GLY A 18 -21.60 5.35 12.12
N GLU A 19 -22.76 5.58 12.72
CA GLU A 19 -22.98 5.62 14.17
C GLU A 19 -22.68 4.24 14.79
N ASP A 20 -21.51 4.08 15.41
CA ASP A 20 -21.27 3.07 16.47
C ASP A 20 -20.26 3.61 17.50
N ALA A 21 -20.57 4.76 18.09
CA ALA A 21 -19.64 5.55 18.90
C ALA A 21 -19.64 5.19 20.40
N SER A 22 -19.75 3.91 20.78
CA SER A 22 -19.77 3.53 22.21
C SER A 22 -18.45 3.02 22.78
N LYS A 23 -17.38 2.91 21.97
CA LYS A 23 -16.02 2.62 22.49
C LYS A 23 -14.86 2.88 21.52
N GLU A 24 -15.12 3.49 20.35
CA GLU A 24 -14.08 3.73 19.35
C GLU A 24 -13.30 5.00 19.70
N GLU A 25 -11.99 4.87 19.86
CA GLU A 25 -11.09 6.00 20.08
C GLU A 25 -11.17 7.02 18.93
N PRO A 26 -11.00 8.34 19.19
CA PRO A 26 -11.21 9.39 18.19
C PRO A 26 -10.32 9.22 16.95
N TRP A 27 -9.15 8.62 17.12
CA TRP A 27 -8.22 8.30 16.05
C TRP A 27 -8.71 7.17 15.12
N VAL A 28 -9.51 6.23 15.61
CA VAL A 28 -10.07 5.12 14.79
C VAL A 28 -10.92 5.68 13.65
N LYS A 29 -11.76 6.66 13.95
CA LYS A 29 -12.62 7.33 12.97
C LYS A 29 -11.79 8.04 11.91
N THR A 30 -10.75 8.77 12.31
CA THR A 30 -9.83 9.45 11.40
C THR A 30 -9.13 8.47 10.45
N LEU A 31 -8.68 7.32 10.95
CA LEU A 31 -8.04 6.29 10.12
C LEU A 31 -9.04 5.61 9.17
N LYS A 32 -10.30 5.44 9.57
CA LYS A 32 -11.37 4.84 8.73
C LYS A 32 -11.80 5.77 7.60
N THR A 33 -11.93 7.07 7.86
CA THR A 33 -12.31 8.07 6.83
C THR A 33 -11.14 8.43 5.91
N THR A 34 -9.91 8.21 6.36
CA THR A 34 -8.71 8.45 5.57
C THR A 34 -8.52 7.37 4.50
N MET A 35 -8.76 7.72 3.25
CA MET A 35 -8.47 6.86 2.10
C MET A 35 -7.03 7.03 1.64
N VAL A 36 -6.33 5.91 1.45
CA VAL A 36 -4.96 5.85 0.93
C VAL A 36 -4.96 5.07 -0.38
N GLN A 37 -4.26 5.63 -1.36
CA GLN A 37 -3.93 4.94 -2.60
C GLN A 37 -2.55 4.34 -2.44
N VAL A 38 -2.46 3.03 -2.58
CA VAL A 38 -1.19 2.31 -2.52
C VAL A 38 -0.87 1.86 -3.93
N GLU A 39 0.30 2.22 -4.44
CA GLU A 39 0.73 1.84 -5.80
C GLU A 39 1.37 0.45 -5.86
N ALA A 40 1.41 -0.26 -4.72
CA ALA A 40 1.96 -1.58 -4.55
C ALA A 40 0.88 -2.62 -4.19
N ALA A 41 1.19 -3.90 -4.41
CA ALA A 41 0.32 -5.05 -4.13
C ALA A 41 -0.97 -5.09 -4.97
N GLU A 42 -1.96 -5.84 -4.48
CA GLU A 42 -3.34 -5.93 -5.00
C GLU A 42 -4.12 -4.61 -4.91
N PHE A 43 -3.61 -3.64 -4.14
CA PHE A 43 -4.26 -2.34 -3.94
C PHE A 43 -3.94 -1.31 -5.01
N ARG A 44 -3.08 -1.65 -5.99
CA ARG A 44 -2.78 -0.77 -7.12
C ARG A 44 -4.05 -0.45 -7.89
N GLY A 45 -4.42 0.84 -7.91
CA GLY A 45 -5.66 1.32 -8.53
C GLY A 45 -6.90 1.27 -7.64
N HIS A 46 -6.77 0.85 -6.38
CA HIS A 46 -7.84 0.83 -5.39
C HIS A 46 -7.57 1.84 -4.27
N ARG A 47 -8.63 2.54 -3.84
CA ARG A 47 -8.60 3.40 -2.64
C ARG A 47 -9.03 2.58 -1.44
N VAL A 48 -8.13 2.37 -0.50
CA VAL A 48 -8.39 1.56 0.70
C VAL A 48 -8.35 2.47 1.91
N SER A 49 -9.20 2.23 2.92
CA SER A 49 -9.10 2.98 4.17
C SER A 49 -7.80 2.60 4.88
N LEU A 50 -7.15 3.60 5.48
CA LEU A 50 -5.91 3.40 6.22
C LEU A 50 -6.11 2.37 7.34
N TRP A 51 -7.25 2.43 8.02
CA TRP A 51 -7.68 1.44 9.00
C TRP A 51 -7.73 0.00 8.46
N ALA A 52 -8.38 -0.21 7.32
CA ALA A 52 -8.48 -1.55 6.72
C ALA A 52 -7.11 -2.08 6.30
N LEU A 53 -6.19 -1.18 5.90
CA LEU A 53 -4.82 -1.53 5.55
C LEU A 53 -3.99 -1.93 6.77
N LEU A 54 -4.13 -1.23 7.91
CA LEU A 54 -3.54 -1.62 9.21
C LEU A 54 -4.03 -2.98 9.70
N HIS A 55 -5.30 -3.31 9.44
CA HIS A 55 -5.89 -4.59 9.82
C HIS A 55 -5.74 -5.68 8.74
N SER A 56 -5.04 -5.37 7.65
CA SER A 56 -4.78 -6.32 6.58
C SER A 56 -3.58 -7.20 6.91
N ARG A 57 -3.48 -8.36 6.25
CA ARG A 57 -2.36 -9.32 6.36
C ARG A 57 -0.98 -8.72 6.06
N TYR A 58 -0.94 -7.56 5.41
CA TYR A 58 0.29 -6.84 5.08
C TYR A 58 0.95 -6.21 6.30
N ILE A 59 0.18 -5.89 7.34
CA ILE A 59 0.71 -5.25 8.55
C ILE A 59 0.62 -6.25 9.70
N PRO A 60 1.76 -6.69 10.26
CA PRO A 60 1.74 -7.57 11.41
C PRO A 60 1.14 -6.85 12.62
N GLU A 61 0.56 -7.62 13.53
CA GLU A 61 -0.11 -7.08 14.71
C GLU A 61 0.81 -6.19 15.56
N GLU A 62 2.10 -6.53 15.66
CA GLU A 62 3.10 -5.74 16.38
C GLU A 62 3.24 -4.32 15.81
N ASN A 63 3.49 -4.20 14.50
CA ASN A 63 3.57 -2.90 13.83
C ASN A 63 2.25 -2.12 13.94
N ARG A 64 1.10 -2.81 13.83
CA ARG A 64 -0.21 -2.18 14.00
C ARG A 64 -0.33 -1.58 15.40
N LYS A 65 -0.01 -2.36 16.42
CA LYS A 65 -0.15 -1.93 17.83
C LYS A 65 0.76 -0.74 18.11
N GLU A 66 2.03 -0.82 17.71
CA GLU A 66 2.98 0.29 17.88
C GLU A 66 2.50 1.56 17.15
N LEU A 67 2.01 1.45 15.91
CA LEU A 67 1.48 2.59 15.18
C LEU A 67 0.30 3.26 15.89
N LEU A 68 -0.63 2.46 16.41
CA LEU A 68 -1.83 2.95 17.07
C LEU A 68 -1.50 3.58 18.42
N GLU A 69 -0.56 3.01 19.17
CA GLU A 69 -0.07 3.58 20.43
C GLU A 69 0.59 4.94 20.19
N LEU A 70 1.50 5.03 19.22
CA LEU A 70 2.18 6.29 18.87
C LEU A 70 1.21 7.34 18.28
N TYR A 71 0.23 6.93 17.48
CA TYR A 71 -0.79 7.84 16.93
C TYR A 71 -1.76 8.33 18.02
N GLY A 72 -2.18 7.44 18.93
CA GLY A 72 -3.00 7.78 20.09
C GLY A 72 -2.26 8.67 21.10
N ALA A 73 -0.95 8.48 21.25
CA ALA A 73 -0.08 9.33 22.06
C ALA A 73 0.23 10.70 21.41
N GLY A 74 -0.07 10.86 20.12
CA GLY A 74 0.24 12.08 19.35
C GLY A 74 1.71 12.20 18.95
N GLU A 75 2.51 11.15 19.10
CA GLU A 75 3.89 11.10 18.60
C GLU A 75 3.95 11.01 17.07
N LEU A 76 2.95 10.37 16.47
CA LEU A 76 2.81 10.28 15.02
C LEU A 76 1.66 11.14 14.52
N SER A 77 1.90 11.80 13.39
CA SER A 77 0.84 12.45 12.62
C SER A 77 0.19 11.50 11.61
N LEU A 78 -1.03 11.82 11.16
CA LEU A 78 -1.76 11.03 10.17
C LEU A 78 -0.94 10.76 8.89
N GLU A 79 -0.16 11.75 8.44
CA GLU A 79 0.73 11.61 7.28
C GLU A 79 1.88 10.63 7.51
N GLN A 80 2.43 10.60 8.73
CA GLN A 80 3.46 9.63 9.09
C GLN A 80 2.89 8.22 9.13
N VAL A 81 1.71 8.05 9.75
CA VAL A 81 0.98 6.77 9.76
C VAL A 81 0.76 6.27 8.33
N LYS A 82 0.30 7.14 7.41
CA LYS A 82 0.17 6.81 5.97
C LYS A 82 1.49 6.34 5.35
N SER A 83 2.57 7.08 5.60
CA SER A 83 3.90 6.78 5.05
C SER A 83 4.43 5.44 5.54
N VAL A 84 4.37 5.18 6.84
CA VAL A 84 4.83 3.92 7.43
C VAL A 84 4.01 2.74 6.91
N VAL A 85 2.68 2.88 6.88
CA VAL A 85 1.78 1.84 6.36
C VAL A 85 2.06 1.54 4.89
N THR A 86 2.17 2.59 4.05
CA THR A 86 2.48 2.43 2.62
C THR A 86 3.83 1.75 2.44
N THR A 87 4.82 2.10 3.27
CA THR A 87 6.15 1.48 3.24
C THR A 87 6.07 -0.01 3.61
N ILE A 88 5.38 -0.38 4.69
CA ILE A 88 5.23 -1.77 5.11
C ILE A 88 4.55 -2.58 4.00
N VAL A 89 3.41 -2.10 3.50
CA VAL A 89 2.65 -2.76 2.43
C VAL A 89 3.51 -2.90 1.17
N THR A 90 4.25 -1.87 0.79
CA THR A 90 5.15 -1.92 -0.38
C THR A 90 6.25 -2.97 -0.20
N ARG A 91 6.87 -3.03 0.99
CA ARG A 91 7.93 -4.01 1.29
C ARG A 91 7.40 -5.44 1.28
N VAL A 92 6.26 -5.68 1.93
CA VAL A 92 5.62 -7.00 1.97
C VAL A 92 5.16 -7.41 0.57
N ALA A 93 4.55 -6.50 -0.19
CA ALA A 93 4.14 -6.77 -1.56
C ALA A 93 5.32 -7.06 -2.50
N ALA A 94 6.45 -6.38 -2.32
CA ALA A 94 7.67 -6.67 -3.08
C ALA A 94 8.25 -8.05 -2.73
N ALA A 95 8.16 -8.47 -1.47
CA ALA A 95 8.56 -9.81 -1.06
C ALA A 95 7.62 -10.89 -1.65
N GLU A 96 6.31 -10.66 -1.62
CA GLU A 96 5.30 -11.58 -2.18
C GLU A 96 5.39 -11.67 -3.71
N ALA A 97 5.65 -10.56 -4.41
CA ALA A 97 5.85 -10.55 -5.86
C ALA A 97 7.17 -11.21 -6.29
N GLY A 98 8.14 -11.34 -5.37
CA GLY A 98 9.44 -11.96 -5.61
C GLY A 98 9.51 -13.45 -5.32
N THR A 99 8.45 -14.07 -4.77
CA THR A 99 8.43 -15.49 -4.38
C THR A 99 7.53 -16.32 -5.30
N SER A 100 7.80 -16.26 -6.60
CA SER A 100 7.58 -17.44 -7.45
C SER A 100 8.94 -18.09 -7.67
N GLU A 101 9.14 -19.15 -6.90
CA GLU A 101 10.24 -20.11 -6.99
C GLU A 101 10.14 -20.91 -8.31
N ASP A 102 11.24 -21.07 -9.06
CA ASP A 102 11.80 -22.38 -9.44
C ASP A 102 13.16 -22.21 -10.13
N GLY A 103 14.10 -23.10 -9.80
CA GLY A 103 15.49 -22.99 -10.17
C GLY A 103 15.80 -23.24 -11.64
N ALA A 104 16.71 -22.44 -12.17
CA ALA A 104 17.71 -22.96 -13.09
C ALA A 104 19.07 -22.49 -12.63
N ARG A 105 19.74 -23.38 -11.90
CA ARG A 105 21.16 -23.67 -12.11
C ARG A 105 21.40 -23.76 -13.62
N ALA A 106 21.69 -22.64 -14.25
CA ALA A 106 22.49 -22.60 -15.46
C ALA A 106 23.75 -21.84 -15.05
N GLU A 107 24.73 -22.61 -14.60
CA GLU A 107 26.09 -22.13 -14.58
C GLU A 107 26.44 -21.65 -16.01
N PRO A 108 26.99 -20.44 -16.22
CA PRO A 108 27.77 -20.20 -17.41
C PRO A 108 29.17 -20.78 -17.16
N LYS A 109 29.25 -22.13 -17.16
CA LYS A 109 30.49 -22.81 -17.55
C LYS A 109 30.27 -23.43 -18.92
N PRO A 110 30.87 -22.84 -19.96
CA PRO A 110 31.59 -23.62 -20.93
C PRO A 110 33.08 -23.47 -20.58
N THR A 111 33.61 -24.49 -19.91
CA THR A 111 34.98 -24.89 -20.20
C THR A 111 34.88 -25.76 -21.45
N GLU A 112 35.15 -25.20 -22.62
CA GLU A 112 35.63 -25.97 -23.77
C GLU A 112 36.35 -24.98 -24.71
N THR A 113 37.65 -24.82 -24.52
CA THR A 113 38.71 -25.40 -25.35
C THR A 113 39.08 -24.49 -26.51
N GLU A 114 40.33 -24.03 -26.45
CA GLU A 114 41.14 -23.53 -27.56
C GLU A 114 40.80 -24.21 -28.90
N PRO A 115 40.88 -23.50 -30.04
CA PRO A 115 42.19 -23.38 -30.66
C PRO A 115 42.47 -21.98 -31.23
N THR A 116 43.66 -21.46 -30.90
CA THR A 116 44.41 -20.53 -31.75
C THR A 116 44.55 -21.17 -33.15
N PRO A 117 44.38 -20.45 -34.29
CA PRO A 117 45.54 -19.73 -34.79
C PRO A 117 45.31 -18.51 -35.73
N LEU A 118 46.41 -17.75 -35.85
CA LEU A 118 46.90 -17.05 -37.05
C LEU A 118 46.14 -15.79 -37.53
N HIS A 119 46.69 -14.63 -37.16
CA HIS A 119 46.79 -13.52 -38.10
C HIS A 119 48.27 -13.21 -38.34
N GLY A 120 48.73 -13.49 -39.56
CA GLY A 120 49.96 -12.97 -40.13
C GLY A 120 49.60 -12.12 -41.34
N ASP A 121 50.06 -10.86 -41.33
CA ASP A 121 50.79 -10.19 -42.40
C ASP A 121 51.58 -9.03 -41.77
#